data_AF-A0A355GU26-F1
#
_entry.id   AF-A0A355GU26-F1
#
_cell.length_a   1.000
_cell.length_b   1.000
_cell.length_c   1.000
_cell.angle_alpha   90.00
_cell.angle_beta   90.00
_cell.angle_gamma   90.00
#
_symmetry.space_group_name_H-M   'P 1'
#
loop_
_entity.id
_entity.type
_entity.pdbx_description
1 polymer ?
#
loop_
_entity_poly.entity_id
_entity_poly.type
_entity_poly.pdbx_seq_one_letter_code
_entity_poly.pdbx_strand_id
1 'polypeptide(L)'
;MRDFYAYKYSTSHLFFPKLIITVLIFLGLWIILPKLIKAIKNKQPLFPKDKKFFIENYDKVKLFGTLILLVLYFLVLEWIGFVPASLIFIFLFNVLYCGTKPKSLLLSGSITVVSVILTWLVFGVIFNITLP
;
A
#
# COMPACT_ATOMS: atom_id res chain seq x y z
N MET A 1 -24.40 25.68 13.01
CA MET A 1 -23.58 25.48 11.79
C MET A 1 -22.26 26.26 11.77
N ARG A 2 -22.00 27.21 12.68
CA ARG A 2 -20.71 27.93 12.75
C ARG A 2 -19.65 27.22 13.59
N ASP A 3 -20.06 26.31 14.49
CA ASP A 3 -19.14 25.58 15.37
C ASP A 3 -18.44 24.37 14.71
N PHE A 4 -18.84 24.02 13.47
CA PHE A 4 -18.23 22.88 12.74
C PHE A 4 -16.83 23.21 12.19
N TYR A 5 -16.47 24.50 12.12
CA TYR A 5 -15.18 24.98 11.59
C TYR A 5 -14.33 25.72 12.64
N ALA A 6 -14.70 25.65 13.94
CA ALA A 6 -13.86 26.17 15.01
C ALA A 6 -12.62 25.27 15.16
N TYR A 7 -11.54 25.63 14.48
CA TYR A 7 -10.29 24.88 14.46
C TYR A 7 -9.64 24.90 15.86
N LYS A 8 -9.72 23.77 16.57
CA LYS A 8 -9.09 23.59 17.88
C LYS A 8 -7.81 22.78 17.73
N TYR A 9 -6.67 23.43 17.98
CA TYR A 9 -5.33 22.85 17.82
C TYR A 9 -5.15 21.52 18.56
N SER A 10 -5.81 21.35 19.71
CA SER A 10 -5.78 20.12 20.50
C SER A 10 -6.47 18.92 19.82
N THR A 11 -7.29 19.14 18.80
CA THR A 11 -8.01 18.08 18.05
C THR A 11 -7.53 17.92 16.61
N SER A 12 -6.56 18.71 16.16
CA SER A 12 -6.07 18.71 14.78
C SER A 12 -5.52 17.34 14.34
N HIS A 13 -4.95 16.56 15.25
CA HIS A 13 -4.44 15.21 14.97
C HIS A 13 -5.55 14.21 14.60
N LEU A 14 -6.81 14.47 14.96
CA LEU A 14 -7.96 13.64 14.60
C LEU A 14 -8.61 14.06 13.27
N PHE A 15 -8.27 15.24 12.76
CA PHE A 15 -8.86 15.78 11.53
C PHE A 15 -8.52 14.90 10.31
N PHE A 16 -7.23 14.59 10.13
CA PHE A 16 -6.78 13.77 9.01
C PHE A 16 -7.33 12.33 9.06
N PRO A 17 -7.25 11.59 10.20
CA PRO A 17 -7.89 10.28 10.32
C PRO A 17 -9.39 10.30 10.00
N LYS A 18 -10.12 11.32 10.48
CA LYS A 18 -11.56 11.44 10.23
C LYS A 18 -11.87 11.66 8.76
N LEU A 19 -11.06 12.45 8.05
CA LEU A 19 -11.18 12.66 6.61
C LEU A 19 -10.95 11.34 5.87
N ILE A 20 -9.86 10.63 6.17
CA ILE A 20 -9.52 9.34 5.54
C ILE A 20 -10.63 8.29 5.76
N ILE A 21 -11.13 8.15 6.99
CA ILE A 21 -12.23 7.22 7.31
C ILE A 21 -13.49 7.57 6.51
N THR A 22 -13.82 8.86 6.42
CA THR A 22 -15.00 9.32 5.66
C THR A 22 -14.87 8.95 4.18
N VAL A 23 -13.70 9.16 3.58
CA VAL A 23 -13.43 8.78 2.19
C VAL A 23 -13.50 7.26 1.99
N LEU A 24 -12.93 6.48 2.92
CA LEU A 24 -12.98 5.01 2.86
C LEU A 24 -14.40 4.47 2.96
N ILE A 25 -15.24 5.02 3.83
CA ILE A 25 -16.66 4.62 3.95
C ILE A 25 -17.39 4.94 2.64
N PHE A 26 -17.17 6.12 2.09
CA PHE A 26 -17.79 6.52 0.81
C PHE A 26 -17.41 5.58 -0.33
N LEU A 27 -16.11 5.29 -0.50
CA LEU A 27 -15.62 4.33 -1.50
C LEU A 27 -16.16 2.92 -1.26
N GLY A 28 -16.20 2.47 0.00
CA GLY A 28 -16.74 1.17 0.36
C GLY A 28 -18.21 1.03 -0.01
N LEU A 29 -19.02 2.03 0.31
CA LEU A 29 -20.43 2.08 -0.09
C LEU A 29 -20.59 2.11 -1.61
N TRP A 30 -19.77 2.88 -2.32
CA TRP A 30 -19.78 2.95 -3.77
C TRP A 30 -19.56 1.59 -4.44
N ILE A 31 -18.73 0.73 -3.86
CA ILE A 31 -18.48 -0.64 -4.36
C ILE A 31 -19.63 -1.59 -3.96
N ILE A 32 -20.12 -1.48 -2.72
CA ILE A 32 -21.10 -2.42 -2.15
C ILE A 32 -22.50 -2.20 -2.72
N LEU A 33 -22.96 -0.95 -2.86
CA LEU A 33 -24.30 -0.60 -3.34
C LEU A 33 -24.66 -1.24 -4.70
N PRO A 34 -23.86 -1.10 -5.78
CA PRO A 34 -24.20 -1.72 -7.07
C PRO A 34 -24.19 -3.25 -6.99
N LYS A 35 -23.35 -3.83 -6.13
CA LYS A 35 -23.29 -5.28 -5.92
C LYS A 35 -24.53 -5.78 -5.17
N LEU A 36 -24.98 -5.06 -4.15
CA LEU A 36 -26.22 -5.33 -3.41
C LEU A 36 -27.45 -5.24 -4.33
N ILE A 37 -27.57 -4.16 -5.10
CA ILE A 37 -28.72 -3.96 -6.01
C ILE A 37 -28.79 -5.10 -7.04
N LYS A 38 -27.65 -5.51 -7.61
CA LYS A 38 -27.59 -6.65 -8.54
C LYS A 38 -27.94 -7.98 -7.86
N ALA A 39 -27.46 -8.21 -6.64
CA ALA A 39 -27.75 -9.43 -5.88
C ALA A 39 -29.24 -9.55 -5.54
N ILE A 40 -29.87 -8.46 -5.09
CA ILE A 40 -31.31 -8.41 -4.77
C ILE A 40 -32.15 -8.62 -6.03
N LYS A 41 -31.84 -7.92 -7.13
CA LYS A 41 -32.56 -8.06 -8.41
C LYS A 41 -32.50 -9.49 -8.96
N ASN A 42 -31.37 -10.17 -8.80
CA ASN A 42 -31.16 -11.50 -9.35
C ASN A 42 -31.51 -12.64 -8.37
N LYS A 43 -31.98 -12.35 -7.15
CA LYS A 43 -32.16 -13.32 -6.04
C LYS A 43 -30.93 -14.21 -5.82
N GLN A 44 -29.73 -13.65 -6.01
CA GLN A 44 -28.46 -14.35 -5.86
C GLN A 44 -27.80 -13.97 -4.53
N PRO A 45 -27.04 -14.88 -3.89
CA PRO A 45 -26.28 -14.55 -2.69
C PRO A 45 -25.20 -13.50 -3.00
N LEU A 46 -25.06 -12.49 -2.13
CA LEU A 46 -24.07 -11.40 -2.25
C LEU A 46 -22.62 -11.92 -2.33
N PHE A 47 -22.38 -13.08 -1.71
CA PHE A 47 -21.15 -13.84 -1.74
C PHE A 47 -21.48 -15.27 -2.19
N PRO A 48 -21.26 -15.61 -3.47
CA PRO A 48 -21.40 -16.99 -3.95
C PRO A 48 -20.43 -17.90 -3.18
N LYS A 49 -20.91 -19.04 -2.68
CA LYS A 49 -20.07 -20.03 -1.97
C LYS A 49 -18.91 -20.55 -2.83
N ASP A 50 -19.06 -20.49 -4.16
CA ASP A 50 -18.07 -20.98 -5.12
C ASP A 50 -16.95 -19.99 -5.43
N LYS A 51 -16.95 -18.79 -4.83
CA LYS A 51 -15.81 -17.87 -4.96
C LYS A 51 -14.65 -18.34 -4.09
N LYS A 52 -13.78 -19.16 -4.69
CA LYS A 52 -12.45 -19.45 -4.15
C LYS A 52 -11.67 -18.12 -4.01
N PHE A 53 -11.19 -17.81 -2.80
CA PHE A 53 -10.40 -16.60 -2.52
C PHE A 53 -9.05 -16.62 -3.26
N PHE A 54 -8.50 -17.82 -3.47
CA PHE A 54 -7.31 -18.05 -4.28
C PHE A 54 -7.69 -18.75 -5.58
N ILE A 55 -7.13 -18.26 -6.69
CA ILE A 55 -7.19 -18.94 -7.99
C ILE A 55 -6.35 -20.22 -7.90
N GLU A 56 -6.78 -21.31 -8.57
CA GLU A 56 -6.12 -22.64 -8.49
C GLU A 56 -4.64 -22.66 -8.88
N ASN A 57 -4.16 -21.64 -9.61
CA ASN A 57 -2.76 -21.49 -10.02
C ASN A 57 -2.21 -20.11 -9.63
N TYR A 58 -2.40 -19.71 -8.37
CA TYR A 58 -1.84 -18.45 -7.89
C TYR A 58 -0.32 -18.55 -7.67
N ASP A 59 0.36 -17.44 -7.91
CA ASP A 59 1.82 -17.34 -7.84
C ASP A 59 2.31 -17.32 -6.38
N LYS A 60 2.41 -18.51 -5.78
CA LYS A 60 2.78 -18.72 -4.37
C LYS A 60 4.09 -18.04 -4.01
N VAL A 61 5.07 -18.09 -4.92
CA VAL A 61 6.40 -17.50 -4.70
C VAL A 61 6.30 -16.00 -4.53
N LYS A 62 5.54 -15.30 -5.39
CA LYS A 62 5.35 -13.86 -5.24
C LYS A 62 4.55 -13.52 -4.00
N LEU A 63 3.52 -14.30 -3.68
CA LEU A 63 2.68 -14.03 -2.51
C LEU A 63 3.48 -14.17 -1.21
N PHE A 64 4.06 -15.34 -0.95
CA PHE A 64 4.82 -15.59 0.26
C PHE A 64 6.14 -14.82 0.26
N GLY A 65 6.80 -14.69 -0.88
CA GLY A 65 8.01 -13.88 -1.03
C GLY A 65 7.77 -12.41 -0.67
N THR A 66 6.63 -11.84 -1.06
CA THR A 66 6.28 -10.45 -0.70
C THR A 66 6.05 -10.31 0.79
N LEU A 67 5.32 -11.25 1.41
CA LEU A 67 5.09 -11.24 2.86
C LEU A 67 6.41 -11.33 3.64
N ILE A 68 7.30 -12.24 3.23
CA ILE A 68 8.60 -12.44 3.88
C ILE A 68 9.48 -11.20 3.71
N LEU A 69 9.60 -10.66 2.48
CA LEU A 69 10.37 -9.44 2.22
C LEU A 69 9.82 -8.24 3.01
N LEU A 70 8.50 -8.13 3.17
CA LEU A 70 7.88 -7.06 3.94
C LEU A 70 8.29 -7.11 5.41
N VAL A 71 8.16 -8.28 6.04
CA VAL A 71 8.56 -8.47 7.45
C VAL A 71 10.05 -8.21 7.61
N LEU A 72 10.87 -8.76 6.71
CA LEU A 72 12.32 -8.62 6.76
C LEU A 72 12.76 -7.16 6.55
N TYR A 73 12.06 -6.40 5.70
CA TYR A 73 12.31 -4.96 5.51
C TYR A 73 12.20 -4.20 6.82
N PHE A 74 11.12 -4.40 7.58
CA PHE A 74 10.94 -3.71 8.87
C PHE A 74 12.04 -4.06 9.89
N LEU A 75 12.48 -5.33 9.91
CA LEU A 75 13.56 -5.76 10.80
C LEU A 75 14.90 -5.12 10.42
N VAL A 76 15.22 -5.06 9.13
CA VAL A 76 16.49 -4.50 8.65
C VAL A 76 16.50 -2.98 8.69
N LEU A 77 15.34 -2.33 8.54
CA LEU A 77 15.18 -0.88 8.64
C LEU A 77 15.77 -0.35 9.94
N GLU A 78 15.49 -1.00 11.07
CA GLU A 78 15.97 -0.58 12.39
C GLU A 78 17.48 -0.72 12.55
N TRP A 79 18.11 -1.61 11.79
CA TRP A 79 19.55 -1.91 11.92
C TRP A 79 20.44 -1.06 11.03
N ILE A 80 20.03 -0.81 9.77
CA ILE A 80 20.89 -0.17 8.76
C ILE A 80 20.32 1.21 8.35
N GLY A 81 19.09 1.52 8.73
CA GLY A 81 18.40 2.78 8.41
C GLY A 81 17.70 2.79 7.06
N PHE A 82 16.86 3.80 6.85
CA PHE A 82 15.90 3.88 5.75
C PHE A 82 16.52 3.75 4.35
N VAL A 83 17.57 4.51 4.03
CA VAL A 83 18.14 4.57 2.66
C VAL A 83 18.72 3.23 2.20
N PRO A 84 19.67 2.61 2.92
CA PRO A 84 20.26 1.33 2.49
C PRO A 84 19.26 0.17 2.56
N ALA A 85 18.38 0.13 3.57
CA ALA A 85 17.32 -0.86 3.62
C ALA A 85 16.38 -0.73 2.40
N SER A 86 15.91 0.48 2.10
CA SER A 86 15.02 0.73 0.96
C SER A 86 15.67 0.36 -0.36
N LEU A 87 16.97 0.66 -0.54
CA LEU A 87 17.68 0.31 -1.77
C LEU A 87 17.74 -1.21 -2.00
N ILE A 88 17.98 -1.98 -0.93
CA ILE A 88 18.04 -3.44 -1.02
C ILE A 88 16.64 -4.01 -1.23
N PHE A 89 15.68 -3.66 -0.38
CA PHE A 89 14.36 -4.29 -0.40
C PHE A 89 13.52 -3.89 -1.60
N ILE A 90 13.54 -2.63 -2.03
CA ILE A 90 12.83 -2.20 -3.26
C ILE A 90 13.43 -2.90 -4.47
N PHE A 91 14.75 -3.11 -4.52
CA PHE A 91 15.37 -3.91 -5.57
C PHE A 91 14.88 -5.36 -5.54
N LEU A 92 14.94 -6.02 -4.39
CA LEU A 92 14.46 -7.40 -4.26
C LEU A 92 12.97 -7.55 -4.60
N PHE A 93 12.12 -6.60 -4.22
CA PHE A 93 10.72 -6.58 -4.63
C PHE A 93 10.58 -6.47 -6.14
N ASN A 94 11.28 -5.52 -6.77
CA ASN A 94 11.25 -5.39 -8.22
C ASN A 94 11.74 -6.66 -8.94
N VAL A 95 12.79 -7.31 -8.44
CA VAL A 95 13.28 -8.59 -8.99
C VAL A 95 12.26 -9.72 -8.80
N LEU A 96 11.60 -9.79 -7.64
CA LEU A 96 10.56 -10.78 -7.35
C LEU A 96 9.37 -10.67 -8.34
N TYR A 97 9.00 -9.45 -8.73
CA TYR A 97 7.89 -9.20 -9.63
C TYR A 97 8.27 -9.23 -11.12
N CYS A 98 9.42 -8.65 -11.50
CA CYS A 98 9.84 -8.45 -12.89
C CYS A 98 10.74 -9.58 -13.43
N GLY A 99 11.27 -10.43 -12.54
CA GLY A 99 12.14 -11.56 -12.86
C GLY A 99 13.61 -11.19 -13.05
N THR A 100 14.45 -12.21 -13.24
CA THR A 100 15.93 -12.12 -13.25
C THR A 100 16.55 -11.89 -14.63
N LYS A 101 15.75 -11.51 -15.64
CA LYS A 101 16.28 -11.22 -16.98
C LYS A 101 17.17 -9.98 -16.93
N PRO A 102 18.26 -9.89 -17.72
CA PRO A 102 19.22 -8.78 -17.65
C PRO A 102 18.57 -7.41 -17.91
N LYS A 103 17.61 -7.32 -18.84
CA LYS A 103 16.82 -6.10 -19.08
C LYS A 103 15.93 -5.74 -17.88
N SER A 104 15.32 -6.74 -17.24
CA SER A 104 14.49 -6.56 -16.05
C SER A 104 15.31 -6.13 -14.84
N LEU A 105 16.54 -6.64 -14.69
CA LEU A 105 17.45 -6.27 -13.61
C LEU A 105 17.91 -4.81 -13.73
N LEU A 106 18.27 -4.36 -14.94
CA LEU A 106 18.60 -2.95 -15.20
C LEU A 106 17.42 -2.03 -14.88
N LEU A 107 16.21 -2.40 -15.34
CA LEU A 107 15.00 -1.63 -15.06
C LEU A 107 14.70 -1.58 -13.55
N SER A 108 14.84 -2.71 -12.86
CA SER A 108 14.65 -2.82 -11.41
C SER A 108 15.65 -1.96 -10.63
N GLY A 109 16.91 -1.96 -11.04
CA GLY A 109 17.95 -1.11 -10.47
C GLY A 109 17.63 0.38 -10.64
N SER A 110 17.32 0.80 -11.87
CA SER A 110 16.97 2.19 -12.17
C SER A 110 15.76 2.67 -11.37
N ILE A 111 14.68 1.89 -11.35
CA ILE A 111 13.46 2.20 -10.59
C ILE A 111 13.78 2.32 -9.10
N THR A 112 14.58 1.40 -8.57
CA THR A 112 14.94 1.43 -7.15
C THR A 112 15.67 2.71 -6.77
N VAL A 113 16.69 3.10 -7.54
CA VAL A 113 17.46 4.32 -7.28
C VAL A 113 16.55 5.55 -7.36
N VAL A 114 15.74 5.65 -8.42
CA VAL A 114 14.82 6.78 -8.61
C VAL A 114 13.81 6.85 -7.47
N SER A 115 13.18 5.74 -7.10
CA SER A 115 12.19 5.68 -6.03
C SER A 115 12.80 6.08 -4.68
N VAL A 116 13.96 5.53 -4.31
CA VAL A 116 14.61 5.84 -3.03
C VAL A 116 14.98 7.32 -2.93
N ILE A 117 15.58 7.89 -3.98
CA ILE A 117 15.95 9.31 -4.02
C ILE A 117 14.72 10.20 -3.92
N LEU A 118 13.67 9.89 -4.70
CA LEU A 118 12.45 10.68 -4.70
C LEU A 118 11.78 10.66 -3.32
N THR A 119 11.68 9.48 -2.70
CA THR A 119 11.12 9.32 -1.36
C THR A 119 11.96 10.06 -0.32
N TRP A 120 13.28 9.95 -0.38
CA TRP A 120 14.17 10.69 0.51
C TRP A 120 14.03 12.22 0.34
N LEU A 121 13.90 12.73 -0.89
CA LEU A 121 13.68 14.15 -1.15
C LEU A 121 12.34 14.62 -0.57
N VAL A 122 11.26 13.88 -0.81
CA VAL A 122 9.93 14.23 -0.31
C VAL A 122 9.91 14.23 1.22
N PHE A 123 10.40 13.18 1.88
CA PHE A 123 10.34 13.12 3.35
C PHE A 123 11.38 14.01 4.03
N GLY A 124 12.62 14.02 3.51
CA GLY A 124 13.72 14.78 4.09
C GLY A 124 13.63 16.29 3.84
N VAL A 125 13.27 16.71 2.62
CA VAL A 125 13.28 18.14 2.25
C VAL A 125 11.89 18.75 2.39
N ILE A 126 10.85 18.13 1.82
CA ILE A 126 9.51 18.73 1.77
C ILE A 126 8.82 18.60 3.13
N PHE A 127 8.89 17.43 3.75
CA PHE A 127 8.26 17.18 5.04
C PHE A 127 9.17 17.48 6.24
N ASN A 128 10.49 17.59 6.03
CA ASN A 128 11.48 17.78 7.10
C ASN A 128 11.36 16.71 8.22
N ILE A 129 10.99 15.48 7.82
CA ILE A 129 10.87 14.31 8.68
C ILE A 129 11.94 13.31 8.24
N THR A 130 12.93 13.08 9.09
CA THR A 130 13.90 12.00 8.90
C THR A 130 13.25 10.68 9.30
N LEU A 131 13.10 9.78 8.35
CA LEU A 131 12.80 8.37 8.63
C LEU A 131 13.99 7.72 9.36
N PRO A 132 13.74 6.75 10.26
CA PRO A 132 14.77 6.05 11.02
C PRO A 132 15.81 5.34 10.15
#